data_AF-A0A2V8V2T7-F1
#
_entry.id   AF-A0A2V8V2T7-F1
#
_cell.length_a   1.000
_cell.length_b   1.000
_cell.length_c   1.000
_cell.angle_alpha   90.00
_cell.angle_beta   90.00
_cell.angle_gamma   90.00
#
_symmetry.space_group_name_H-M   'P 1'
#
loop_
_entity.id
_entity.type
_entity.pdbx_description
1 polymer ?
#
loop_
_entity_poly.entity_id
_entity_poly.type
_entity_poly.pdbx_seq_one_letter_code
_entity_poly.pdbx_strand_id
1 'polypeptide(L)'
;MYISALPMRTLLAQFSGLPPFRIDYTYNPNSANQSPDGISNYLLRNVPNIQTGANSANLIDIEDPNSLGRGRGVTGMDSKQPSLRIHEWNLAIEKQIDASTVIRVTYKGKHGVNTDQLYNINGQQTDYIWYLTTGRAIPGGEFSSVLRRPYDQNAYTNVNILQRSGFINSATWALEVERRFRSGLGFQAFYTLTNSLRLAGNSFRDDVGSDPTIFLPGTVPSNFRELNRFLYYDRDTAVPKHRVRWNWTYELPFGKGKPFARNTRGILNAAVGGWRLIGNGTIVSTWYTMPTNNWGEIGNFEVYGKSRKILDCRNTPATASDPRDERCIAGYLWYNGYISERVINSHNDAGLRNGVFGLPENYQPAQKPIHPWPKNGKTTDLNANDYDTNVVYL
;
A
#
# COMPACT_ATOMS: atom_id res chain seq x y z
N MET A 1 -10.95 -11.17 28.31
CA MET A 1 -11.33 -9.92 27.64
C MET A 1 -10.34 -8.86 28.05
N TYR A 2 -9.69 -8.21 27.09
CA TYR A 2 -8.74 -7.13 27.35
C TYR A 2 -9.40 -5.80 27.03
N ILE A 3 -9.21 -4.82 27.91
CA ILE A 3 -9.65 -3.44 27.70
C ILE A 3 -8.39 -2.58 27.66
N SER A 4 -8.27 -1.74 26.64
CA SER A 4 -7.09 -0.89 26.47
C SER A 4 -7.51 0.55 26.18
N ALA A 5 -6.84 1.49 26.87
CA ALA A 5 -6.93 2.90 26.56
C ALA A 5 -6.18 3.21 25.26
N LEU A 6 -6.50 4.34 24.63
CA LEU A 6 -5.72 4.81 23.49
C LEU A 6 -4.31 5.18 23.98
N PRO A 7 -3.23 4.70 23.34
CA PRO A 7 -1.88 5.11 23.72
C PRO A 7 -1.72 6.64 23.65
N MET A 8 -1.09 7.25 24.65
CA MET A 8 -1.00 8.71 24.78
C MET A 8 -0.37 9.39 23.56
N ARG A 9 0.63 8.75 22.93
CA ARG A 9 1.21 9.25 21.67
C ARG A 9 0.17 9.32 20.55
N THR A 10 -0.63 8.28 20.40
CA THR A 10 -1.66 8.19 19.36
C THR A 10 -2.74 9.25 19.57
N LEU A 11 -3.08 9.53 20.83
CA LEU A 11 -3.99 10.60 21.19
C LEU A 11 -3.40 11.98 20.85
N LEU A 12 -2.21 12.31 21.38
CA LEU A 12 -1.67 13.68 21.36
C LEU A 12 -1.05 14.08 20.02
N ALA A 13 -0.49 13.14 19.25
CA ALA A 13 0.21 13.45 18.00
C ALA A 13 -0.68 14.14 16.95
N GLN A 14 -1.99 13.91 17.04
CA GLN A 14 -2.97 14.52 16.13
C GLN A 14 -3.20 16.00 16.42
N PHE A 15 -3.00 16.42 17.66
CA PHE A 15 -3.26 17.78 18.14
C PHE A 15 -1.99 18.63 18.17
N SER A 16 -0.79 18.02 18.14
CA SER A 16 0.47 18.76 18.21
C SER A 16 0.73 19.70 17.03
N GLY A 17 0.07 19.47 15.90
CA GLY A 17 0.12 20.35 14.73
C GLY A 17 -0.94 21.44 14.71
N LEU A 18 -1.81 21.52 15.73
CA LEU A 18 -2.93 22.46 15.77
C LEU A 18 -2.63 23.68 16.65
N PRO A 19 -3.33 24.80 16.44
CA PRO A 19 -3.32 25.91 17.39
C PRO A 19 -3.81 25.47 18.79
N PRO A 20 -3.26 26.04 19.88
CA PRO A 20 -2.19 27.04 19.91
C PRO A 20 -0.77 26.45 19.86
N PHE A 21 -0.62 25.11 19.73
CA PHE A 21 0.68 24.45 19.79
C PHE A 21 1.56 24.73 18.58
N ARG A 22 0.96 24.88 17.40
CA ARG A 22 1.65 25.18 16.14
C ARG A 22 0.73 25.96 15.21
N ILE A 23 1.30 26.98 14.55
CA ILE A 23 0.67 27.72 13.45
C ILE A 23 1.66 27.73 12.29
N ASP A 24 1.26 27.20 11.14
CA ASP A 24 2.07 27.16 9.93
C ASP A 24 1.60 28.24 8.94
N TYR A 25 2.41 29.25 8.67
CA TYR A 25 2.20 30.19 7.57
C TYR A 25 2.60 29.53 6.25
N THR A 26 1.70 29.54 5.27
CA THR A 26 1.93 28.87 3.98
C THR A 26 1.65 29.85 2.86
N TYR A 27 2.55 29.93 1.88
CA TYR A 27 2.31 30.62 0.62
C TYR A 27 2.52 29.65 -0.54
N ASN A 28 1.43 29.33 -1.25
CA ASN A 28 1.42 28.52 -2.44
C ASN A 28 0.69 29.28 -3.56
N PRO A 29 1.42 30.01 -4.42
CA PRO A 29 0.81 30.79 -5.48
C PRO A 29 0.14 29.90 -6.55
N ASN A 30 0.39 28.59 -6.57
CA ASN A 30 -0.32 27.68 -7.46
C ASN A 30 -1.70 27.28 -6.95
N SER A 31 -2.04 27.59 -5.70
CA SER A 31 -3.37 27.37 -5.15
C SER A 31 -4.23 28.60 -5.36
N ALA A 32 -5.41 28.46 -5.97
CA ALA A 32 -6.30 29.58 -6.27
C ALA A 32 -6.69 30.45 -5.06
N ASN A 33 -6.70 29.89 -3.84
CA ASN A 33 -6.99 30.62 -2.61
C ASN A 33 -5.81 31.46 -2.08
N GLN A 34 -4.60 31.30 -2.63
CA GLN A 34 -3.37 31.99 -2.21
C GLN A 34 -2.64 32.66 -3.38
N SER A 35 -3.03 32.37 -4.61
CA SER A 35 -2.55 33.01 -5.83
C SER A 35 -2.96 34.49 -5.86
N PRO A 36 -2.08 35.42 -6.29
CA PRO A 36 -2.41 36.84 -6.39
C PRO A 36 -3.62 37.17 -7.26
N ASP A 37 -3.90 36.34 -8.28
CA ASP A 37 -4.99 36.52 -9.23
C ASP A 37 -6.22 35.63 -8.98
N GLY A 38 -6.21 34.86 -7.88
CA GLY A 38 -7.31 33.95 -7.52
C GLY A 38 -7.45 32.71 -8.43
N ILE A 39 -6.47 32.40 -9.27
CA ILE A 39 -6.52 31.31 -10.24
C ILE A 39 -5.36 30.32 -9.99
N SER A 40 -5.66 29.02 -10.04
CA SER A 40 -4.67 27.96 -9.82
C SER A 40 -3.51 28.03 -10.82
N ASN A 41 -2.40 27.38 -10.46
CA ASN A 41 -1.19 27.23 -11.28
C ASN A 41 -0.58 28.57 -11.73
N TYR A 42 -0.58 29.58 -10.87
CA TYR A 42 -0.02 30.90 -11.17
C TYR A 42 1.40 30.84 -11.75
N LEU A 43 2.29 29.98 -11.24
CA LEU A 43 3.68 29.89 -11.68
C LEU A 43 3.84 29.24 -13.07
N LEU A 44 2.80 28.59 -13.60
CA LEU A 44 2.78 28.13 -14.99
C LEU A 44 2.25 29.21 -15.95
N ARG A 45 1.54 30.21 -15.41
CA ARG A 45 0.91 31.29 -16.18
C ARG A 45 1.69 32.61 -16.11
N ASN A 46 2.56 32.76 -15.10
CA ASN A 46 3.29 33.97 -14.80
C ASN A 46 4.75 33.67 -14.42
N VAL A 47 5.64 34.60 -14.73
CA VAL A 47 7.04 34.54 -14.33
C VAL A 47 7.14 34.74 -12.80
N PRO A 48 7.83 33.86 -12.05
CA PRO A 48 7.96 34.03 -10.60
C PRO A 48 8.72 35.32 -10.25
N ASN A 49 8.12 36.15 -9.37
CA ASN A 49 8.77 37.35 -8.83
C ASN A 49 9.82 37.03 -7.75
N ILE A 50 9.96 35.75 -7.39
CA ILE A 50 10.81 35.27 -6.30
C ILE A 50 11.84 34.36 -6.92
N GLN A 51 13.08 34.79 -6.81
CA GLN A 51 14.20 34.09 -7.42
C GLN A 51 15.12 33.59 -6.32
N THR A 52 15.36 32.29 -6.28
CA THR A 52 16.30 31.70 -5.32
C THR A 52 17.68 32.28 -5.53
N GLY A 53 18.29 32.83 -4.47
CA GLY A 53 19.61 33.46 -4.53
C GLY A 53 19.61 34.93 -4.94
N ALA A 54 18.47 35.50 -5.34
CA ALA A 54 18.25 36.94 -5.27
C ALA A 54 17.69 37.26 -3.88
N ASN A 55 18.06 38.39 -3.27
CA ASN A 55 17.56 38.82 -1.96
C ASN A 55 16.06 39.23 -2.02
N SER A 56 15.19 38.35 -2.52
CA SER A 56 13.74 38.51 -2.50
C SER A 56 13.23 38.50 -1.05
N ALA A 57 12.46 39.51 -0.65
CA ALA A 57 11.88 39.68 0.69
C ALA A 57 10.35 39.81 0.62
N ASN A 58 9.68 39.80 1.78
CA ASN A 58 8.24 40.06 1.94
C ASN A 58 7.30 39.10 1.19
N LEU A 59 7.72 37.84 0.99
CA LEU A 59 6.88 36.82 0.39
C LEU A 59 5.69 36.42 1.28
N ILE A 60 5.98 36.20 2.56
CA ILE A 60 4.97 35.89 3.57
C ILE A 60 4.82 37.15 4.41
N ASP A 61 3.70 37.83 4.25
CA ASP A 61 3.33 38.94 5.12
C ASP A 61 2.70 38.38 6.39
N ILE A 62 3.42 38.47 7.50
CA ILE A 62 2.97 37.96 8.82
C ILE A 62 1.88 38.83 9.45
N GLU A 63 1.67 40.04 8.93
CA GLU A 63 0.62 40.97 9.36
C GLU A 63 -0.62 40.90 8.45
N ASP A 64 -0.53 40.22 7.30
CA ASP A 64 -1.68 39.95 6.43
C ASP A 64 -2.46 38.73 6.94
N PRO A 65 -3.74 38.88 7.34
CA PRO A 65 -4.58 37.74 7.73
C PRO A 65 -4.75 36.70 6.62
N ASN A 66 -4.49 37.03 5.35
CA ASN A 66 -4.48 36.07 4.24
C ASN A 66 -3.27 35.12 4.25
N SER A 67 -2.20 35.43 5.01
CA SER A 67 -1.11 34.48 5.28
C SER A 67 -1.57 33.25 6.09
N LEU A 68 -2.72 33.40 6.77
CA LEU A 68 -3.51 32.33 7.39
C LEU A 68 -4.68 31.87 6.50
N GLY A 69 -4.51 31.94 5.17
CA GLY A 69 -5.57 31.73 4.17
C GLY A 69 -6.54 30.58 4.43
N ARG A 70 -7.77 30.73 3.92
CA ARG A 70 -8.88 29.78 4.11
C ARG A 70 -8.49 28.35 3.73
N GLY A 71 -9.08 27.40 4.44
CA GLY A 71 -8.91 25.98 4.21
C GLY A 71 -7.90 25.35 5.16
N ARG A 72 -7.94 25.71 6.44
CA ARG A 72 -7.14 25.05 7.46
C ARG A 72 -7.78 23.72 7.86
N GLY A 73 -6.98 22.67 7.90
CA GLY A 73 -7.43 21.38 8.42
C GLY A 73 -7.38 21.42 9.95
N VAL A 74 -8.39 20.85 10.61
CA VAL A 74 -8.44 20.75 12.06
C VAL A 74 -8.76 19.34 12.50
N THR A 75 -8.29 18.98 13.70
CA THR A 75 -8.62 17.71 14.32
C THR A 75 -9.27 17.95 15.68
N GLY A 76 -10.42 17.33 15.89
CA GLY A 76 -11.12 17.25 17.17
C GLY A 76 -11.10 15.83 17.73
N MET A 77 -11.69 15.68 18.91
CA MET A 77 -11.87 14.38 19.55
C MET A 77 -13.36 14.18 19.85
N ASP A 78 -13.88 12.99 19.55
CA ASP A 78 -15.21 12.63 20.02
C ASP A 78 -15.23 12.61 21.56
N SER A 79 -16.19 13.31 22.15
CA SER A 79 -16.38 13.37 23.61
C SER A 79 -16.81 12.03 24.22
N LYS A 80 -17.37 11.11 23.42
CA LYS A 80 -17.95 9.84 23.89
C LYS A 80 -17.22 8.62 23.32
N GLN A 81 -15.90 8.57 23.48
CA GLN A 81 -15.14 7.42 23.03
C GLN A 81 -15.33 6.19 23.91
N PRO A 82 -15.78 5.04 23.35
CA PRO A 82 -15.79 3.80 24.09
C PRO A 82 -14.37 3.30 24.40
N SER A 83 -14.24 2.28 25.25
CA SER A 83 -12.96 1.58 25.38
C SER A 83 -12.79 0.53 24.29
N LEU A 84 -11.57 0.31 23.79
CA LEU A 84 -11.24 -0.85 22.97
C LEU A 84 -11.44 -2.10 23.80
N ARG A 85 -12.12 -3.08 23.20
CA ARG A 85 -12.41 -4.37 23.81
C ARG A 85 -11.91 -5.46 22.89
N ILE A 86 -11.11 -6.38 23.40
CA ILE A 86 -10.58 -7.53 22.66
C ILE A 86 -11.01 -8.82 23.36
N HIS A 87 -11.69 -9.67 22.61
CA HIS A 87 -12.02 -11.04 22.96
C HIS A 87 -10.98 -11.96 22.32
N GLU A 88 -10.47 -12.91 23.08
CA GLU A 88 -9.46 -13.85 22.63
C GLU A 88 -9.89 -15.27 23.01
N TRP A 89 -9.66 -16.20 22.10
CA TRP A 89 -9.89 -17.62 22.29
C TRP A 89 -8.63 -18.37 21.87
N ASN A 90 -8.21 -19.33 22.68
CA ASN A 90 -7.02 -20.13 22.41
C ASN A 90 -7.34 -21.60 22.67
N LEU A 91 -7.00 -22.45 21.70
CA LEU A 91 -7.09 -23.89 21.80
C LEU A 91 -5.75 -24.47 21.37
N ALA A 92 -5.16 -25.32 22.20
CA ALA A 92 -3.92 -26.02 21.88
C ALA A 92 -4.10 -27.52 22.10
N ILE A 93 -3.67 -28.32 21.13
CA ILE A 93 -3.60 -29.78 21.22
C ILE A 93 -2.14 -30.16 21.01
N GLU A 94 -1.61 -30.94 21.93
CA GLU A 94 -0.24 -31.44 21.87
C GLU A 94 -0.25 -32.96 21.95
N LYS A 95 0.60 -33.60 21.15
CA LYS A 95 0.81 -35.04 21.20
C LYS A 95 2.28 -35.37 21.04
N GLN A 96 2.79 -36.16 21.97
CA GLN A 96 4.07 -36.83 21.82
C GLN A 96 3.92 -37.97 20.80
N ILE A 97 4.77 -37.95 19.77
CA ILE A 97 4.76 -38.95 18.68
C ILE A 97 5.78 -40.06 18.95
N ASP A 98 6.95 -39.71 19.48
CA ASP A 98 7.95 -40.66 19.96
C ASP A 98 8.69 -40.11 21.19
N ALA A 99 9.65 -40.86 21.75
CA ALA A 99 10.42 -40.46 22.93
C ALA A 99 11.17 -39.11 22.81
N SER A 100 11.35 -38.61 21.59
CA SER A 100 12.09 -37.39 21.25
C SER A 100 11.27 -36.35 20.49
N THR A 101 10.05 -36.67 20.03
CA THR A 101 9.32 -35.87 19.05
C THR A 101 7.92 -35.53 19.55
N VAL A 102 7.55 -34.26 19.46
CA VAL A 102 6.25 -33.71 19.84
C VAL A 102 5.69 -32.89 18.68
N ILE A 103 4.38 -32.99 18.49
CA ILE A 103 3.62 -32.14 17.58
C ILE A 103 2.59 -31.36 18.40
N ARG A 104 2.51 -30.05 18.15
CA ARG A 104 1.51 -29.16 18.73
C ARG A 104 0.77 -28.43 17.63
N VAL A 105 -0.56 -28.39 17.73
CA VAL A 105 -1.43 -27.55 16.91
C VAL A 105 -2.11 -26.54 17.82
N THR A 106 -2.03 -25.27 17.48
CA THR A 106 -2.64 -24.18 18.24
C THR A 106 -3.52 -23.32 17.34
N TYR A 107 -4.73 -23.03 17.79
CA TYR A 107 -5.61 -22.03 17.20
C TYR A 107 -5.74 -20.84 18.16
N LYS A 108 -5.54 -19.63 17.63
CA LYS A 108 -5.76 -18.35 18.35
C LYS A 108 -6.68 -17.47 17.53
N GLY A 109 -7.86 -17.20 18.06
CA GLY A 109 -8.79 -16.21 17.52
C GLY A 109 -8.74 -14.94 18.36
N LYS A 110 -8.84 -13.78 17.71
CA LYS A 110 -9.09 -12.50 18.37
C LYS A 110 -10.16 -11.72 17.62
N HIS A 111 -11.04 -11.10 18.37
CA HIS A 111 -12.03 -10.14 17.88
C HIS A 111 -11.96 -8.90 18.74
N GLY A 112 -11.65 -7.77 18.12
CA GLY A 112 -11.59 -6.48 18.76
C GLY A 112 -12.56 -5.49 18.13
N VAL A 113 -13.15 -4.67 18.98
CA VAL A 113 -14.07 -3.60 18.60
C VAL A 113 -13.65 -2.30 19.26
N ASN A 114 -14.07 -1.19 18.67
CA ASN A 114 -13.73 0.16 19.12
C ASN A 114 -12.23 0.44 19.02
N THR A 115 -11.58 -0.02 17.95
CA THR A 115 -10.25 0.48 17.63
C THR A 115 -10.35 1.92 17.11
N ASP A 116 -9.30 2.69 17.32
CA ASP A 116 -9.26 4.10 16.99
C ASP A 116 -9.16 4.38 15.49
N GLN A 117 -9.84 5.43 15.07
CA GLN A 117 -9.90 5.87 13.68
C GLN A 117 -10.17 7.37 13.62
N LEU A 118 -9.63 8.05 12.61
CA LEU A 118 -10.10 9.39 12.25
C LEU A 118 -11.35 9.34 11.39
N TYR A 119 -12.24 10.30 11.59
CA TYR A 119 -13.40 10.51 10.73
C TYR A 119 -13.42 11.93 10.20
N ASN A 120 -13.25 12.09 8.89
CA ASN A 120 -13.33 13.37 8.23
C ASN A 120 -14.77 13.71 7.90
N ILE A 121 -15.37 14.61 8.70
CA ILE A 121 -16.73 15.09 8.49
C ILE A 121 -16.82 16.15 7.38
N ASN A 122 -15.69 16.67 6.92
CA ASN A 122 -15.63 17.76 5.95
C ASN A 122 -14.72 17.40 4.78
N GLY A 123 -14.82 16.19 4.25
CA GLY A 123 -14.04 15.74 3.09
C GLY A 123 -14.30 16.57 1.84
N GLN A 124 -13.32 16.65 0.93
CA GLN A 124 -13.49 17.33 -0.35
C GLN A 124 -14.18 16.40 -1.35
N GLN A 125 -15.27 16.85 -1.95
CA GLN A 125 -15.86 16.18 -3.11
C GLN A 125 -14.92 16.25 -4.32
N THR A 126 -14.83 15.16 -5.08
CA THR A 126 -14.11 15.18 -6.37
C THR A 126 -14.81 16.11 -7.35
N ASP A 127 -14.09 16.57 -8.37
CA ASP A 127 -14.63 17.43 -9.44
C ASP A 127 -15.84 16.77 -10.12
N TYR A 128 -15.74 15.46 -10.39
CA TYR A 128 -16.81 14.64 -10.96
C TYR A 128 -18.08 14.64 -10.09
N ILE A 129 -17.94 14.41 -8.78
CA ILE A 129 -19.09 14.34 -7.88
C ILE A 129 -19.74 15.72 -7.71
N TRP A 130 -18.93 16.77 -7.57
CA TRP A 130 -19.44 18.15 -7.51
C TRP A 130 -20.25 18.50 -8.75
N TYR A 131 -19.72 18.23 -9.94
CA TYR A 131 -20.39 18.56 -11.19
C TYR A 131 -21.70 17.78 -11.35
N LEU A 132 -21.71 16.47 -11.13
CA LEU A 132 -22.92 15.66 -11.28
C LEU A 132 -24.01 15.98 -10.24
N THR A 133 -23.63 16.38 -9.03
CA THR A 133 -24.60 16.66 -7.96
C THR A 133 -25.13 18.10 -8.00
N THR A 134 -24.35 19.06 -8.51
CA THR A 134 -24.71 20.48 -8.48
C THR A 134 -24.97 21.10 -9.85
N GLY A 135 -24.40 20.54 -10.92
CA GLY A 135 -24.39 21.14 -12.26
C GLY A 135 -23.58 22.44 -12.36
N ARG A 136 -22.72 22.73 -11.39
CA ARG A 136 -21.97 23.99 -11.31
C ARG A 136 -20.50 23.80 -11.68
N ALA A 137 -19.90 24.85 -12.22
CA ALA A 137 -18.45 24.93 -12.39
C ALA A 137 -17.73 24.78 -11.03
N ILE A 138 -16.49 24.31 -11.08
CA ILE A 138 -15.66 24.16 -9.88
C ILE A 138 -15.37 25.56 -9.30
N PRO A 139 -15.57 25.77 -7.99
CA PRO A 139 -15.29 27.04 -7.35
C PRO A 139 -13.81 27.44 -7.45
N GLY A 140 -13.54 28.66 -7.93
CA GLY A 140 -12.21 29.29 -7.94
C GLY A 140 -12.00 30.30 -6.80
N GLY A 141 -10.87 31.01 -6.80
CA GLY A 141 -10.59 32.09 -5.86
C GLY A 141 -10.45 31.67 -4.40
N GLU A 142 -10.78 32.61 -3.50
CA GLU A 142 -10.58 32.54 -2.04
C GLU A 142 -11.22 31.28 -1.39
N PHE A 143 -12.37 30.84 -1.91
CA PHE A 143 -13.15 29.71 -1.35
C PHE A 143 -12.93 28.38 -2.07
N SER A 144 -12.03 28.34 -3.05
CA SER A 144 -11.76 27.15 -3.88
C SER A 144 -11.41 25.88 -3.08
N SER A 145 -10.81 26.04 -1.89
CA SER A 145 -10.41 24.94 -1.01
C SER A 145 -11.52 24.40 -0.08
N VAL A 146 -12.62 25.15 0.08
CA VAL A 146 -13.65 24.88 1.10
C VAL A 146 -15.07 24.73 0.54
N LEU A 147 -15.42 25.42 -0.55
CA LEU A 147 -16.82 25.53 -1.01
C LEU A 147 -17.45 24.20 -1.44
N ARG A 148 -16.63 23.19 -1.77
CA ARG A 148 -17.08 21.84 -2.19
C ARG A 148 -17.21 20.84 -1.04
N ARG A 149 -17.10 21.30 0.21
CA ARG A 149 -17.12 20.43 1.38
C ARG A 149 -18.50 20.43 2.04
N PRO A 150 -18.92 19.33 2.67
CA PRO A 150 -20.30 19.16 3.14
C PRO A 150 -20.61 19.85 4.47
N TYR A 151 -19.62 20.11 5.32
CA TYR A 151 -19.82 20.64 6.67
C TYR A 151 -19.47 22.12 6.81
N ASP A 152 -18.22 22.49 6.48
CA ASP A 152 -17.76 23.88 6.51
C ASP A 152 -17.26 24.29 5.11
N GLN A 153 -17.91 25.32 4.58
CA GLN A 153 -17.63 25.89 3.26
C GLN A 153 -16.95 27.26 3.33
N ASN A 154 -16.47 27.66 4.50
CA ASN A 154 -16.02 29.03 4.77
C ASN A 154 -14.56 29.11 5.21
N ALA A 155 -14.12 28.26 6.11
CA ALA A 155 -12.83 28.39 6.81
C ALA A 155 -12.03 27.09 6.83
N TYR A 156 -12.69 25.94 6.99
CA TYR A 156 -12.01 24.67 7.28
C TYR A 156 -11.98 23.74 6.07
N THR A 157 -10.82 23.12 5.84
CA THR A 157 -10.72 21.98 4.92
C THR A 157 -11.11 20.70 5.65
N ASN A 158 -10.21 19.73 5.78
CA ASN A 158 -10.52 18.48 6.46
C ASN A 158 -10.79 18.77 7.95
N VAL A 159 -11.94 18.30 8.44
CA VAL A 159 -12.29 18.33 9.87
C VAL A 159 -12.30 16.89 10.33
N ASN A 160 -11.21 16.47 10.97
CA ASN A 160 -11.04 15.10 11.41
C ASN A 160 -11.49 14.96 12.86
N ILE A 161 -12.31 13.97 13.16
CA ILE A 161 -12.71 13.63 14.53
C ILE A 161 -12.03 12.31 14.89
N LEU A 162 -11.15 12.35 15.89
CA LEU A 162 -10.62 11.14 16.50
C LEU A 162 -11.76 10.43 17.25
N GLN A 163 -12.09 9.23 16.79
CA GLN A 163 -13.17 8.41 17.33
C GLN A 163 -12.75 6.94 17.40
N ARG A 164 -13.66 6.06 17.81
CA ARG A 164 -13.40 4.62 17.92
C ARG A 164 -14.47 3.79 17.23
N SER A 165 -14.35 3.70 15.92
CA SER A 165 -15.28 2.99 15.04
C SER A 165 -14.68 1.75 14.36
N GLY A 166 -13.41 1.46 14.62
CA GLY A 166 -12.68 0.37 13.99
C GLY A 166 -12.93 -1.01 14.60
N PHE A 167 -12.53 -2.03 13.83
CA PHE A 167 -12.68 -3.46 14.12
C PHE A 167 -11.39 -4.20 13.79
N ILE A 168 -11.01 -5.18 14.60
CA ILE A 168 -9.87 -6.06 14.32
C ILE A 168 -10.28 -7.51 14.49
N ASN A 169 -9.92 -8.36 13.55
CA ASN A 169 -10.21 -9.79 13.58
C ASN A 169 -8.97 -10.55 13.17
N SER A 170 -8.54 -11.50 13.99
CA SER A 170 -7.43 -12.38 13.62
C SER A 170 -7.76 -13.82 13.92
N ALA A 171 -7.49 -14.72 12.98
CA ALA A 171 -7.52 -16.15 13.16
C ALA A 171 -6.15 -16.71 12.79
N THR A 172 -5.47 -17.29 13.77
CA THR A 172 -4.11 -17.83 13.61
C THR A 172 -4.10 -19.31 13.92
N TRP A 173 -3.66 -20.12 12.97
CA TRP A 173 -3.32 -21.52 13.17
C TRP A 173 -1.79 -21.65 13.22
N ALA A 174 -1.28 -22.38 14.19
CA ALA A 174 0.13 -22.70 14.32
C ALA A 174 0.30 -24.21 14.45
N LEU A 175 1.18 -24.77 13.60
CA LEU A 175 1.68 -26.13 13.71
C LEU A 175 3.14 -26.05 14.15
N GLU A 176 3.48 -26.74 15.23
CA GLU A 176 4.81 -26.82 15.78
C GLU A 176 5.23 -28.30 15.83
N VAL A 177 6.41 -28.60 15.29
CA VAL A 177 7.01 -29.94 15.37
C VAL A 177 8.38 -29.77 15.98
N GLU A 178 8.61 -30.42 17.12
CA GLU A 178 9.89 -30.45 17.78
C GLU A 178 10.40 -31.87 17.85
N ARG A 179 11.66 -32.07 17.46
CA ARG A 179 12.44 -33.26 17.75
C ARG A 179 13.68 -32.88 18.55
N ARG A 180 13.74 -33.33 19.81
CA ARG A 180 14.94 -33.26 20.64
C ARG A 180 16.07 -34.06 19.99
N PHE A 181 17.30 -33.58 20.14
CA PHE A 181 18.46 -34.22 19.50
C PHE A 181 18.60 -35.69 19.91
N ARG A 182 18.39 -36.59 18.96
CA ARG A 182 18.48 -38.04 19.16
C ARG A 182 18.98 -38.70 17.89
N SER A 183 19.95 -39.59 18.04
CA SER A 183 20.54 -40.34 16.92
C SER A 183 21.07 -39.44 15.80
N GLY A 184 21.69 -38.31 16.15
CA GLY A 184 22.34 -37.41 15.21
C GLY A 184 21.44 -36.30 14.64
N LEU A 185 20.13 -36.29 14.92
CA LEU A 185 19.22 -35.25 14.40
C LEU A 185 18.41 -34.61 15.53
N GLY A 186 18.37 -33.28 15.54
CA GLY A 186 17.42 -32.48 16.29
C GLY A 186 16.91 -31.32 15.43
N PHE A 187 15.63 -30.98 15.55
CA PHE A 187 15.05 -29.88 14.79
C PHE A 187 13.80 -29.32 15.47
N GLN A 188 13.45 -28.10 15.08
CA GLN A 188 12.15 -27.50 15.32
C GLN A 188 11.64 -26.88 14.02
N ALA A 189 10.37 -27.09 13.72
CA ALA A 189 9.69 -26.49 12.58
C ALA A 189 8.35 -25.89 13.02
N PHE A 190 8.07 -24.70 12.51
CA PHE A 190 6.89 -23.91 12.83
C PHE A 190 6.23 -23.50 11.52
N TYR A 191 4.94 -23.75 11.39
CA TYR A 191 4.11 -23.19 10.35
C TYR A 191 2.98 -22.39 10.96
N THR A 192 2.87 -21.12 10.57
CA THR A 192 1.81 -20.22 11.02
C THR A 192 1.00 -19.77 9.81
N LEU A 193 -0.32 -19.99 9.89
CA LEU A 193 -1.31 -19.47 8.97
C LEU A 193 -2.11 -18.37 9.69
N THR A 194 -2.01 -17.12 9.22
CA THR A 194 -2.68 -15.98 9.83
C THR A 194 -3.64 -15.31 8.85
N ASN A 195 -4.93 -15.34 9.20
CA ASN A 195 -5.91 -14.43 8.62
C ASN A 195 -6.10 -13.24 9.55
N SER A 196 -5.67 -12.05 9.11
CA SER A 196 -5.80 -10.81 9.86
C SER A 196 -6.63 -9.84 9.02
N LEU A 197 -7.77 -9.41 9.55
CA LEU A 197 -8.66 -8.45 8.95
C LEU A 197 -8.79 -7.27 9.90
N ARG A 198 -8.79 -6.04 9.37
CA ARG A 198 -8.98 -4.86 10.19
C ARG A 198 -9.76 -3.79 9.45
N LEU A 199 -10.38 -2.93 10.23
CA LEU A 199 -10.89 -1.62 9.86
C LEU A 199 -10.24 -0.68 10.86
N ALA A 200 -9.30 0.15 10.41
CA ALA A 200 -8.53 1.07 11.25
C ALA A 200 -7.82 0.39 12.45
N GLY A 201 -7.49 1.18 13.48
CA GLY A 201 -6.75 0.75 14.68
C GLY A 201 -5.33 1.27 14.80
N ASN A 202 -4.95 2.24 13.96
CA ASN A 202 -3.71 3.01 14.07
C ASN A 202 -3.94 4.51 13.79
N SER A 203 -5.12 5.03 14.12
CA SER A 203 -5.40 6.47 14.16
C SER A 203 -5.09 7.18 12.83
N PHE A 204 -4.38 8.31 12.88
CA PHE A 204 -3.91 9.10 11.74
C PHE A 204 -2.97 8.39 10.75
N ARG A 205 -2.52 7.15 11.03
CA ARG A 205 -1.67 6.37 10.12
C ARG A 205 -2.45 5.42 9.22
N ASP A 206 -3.69 5.17 9.58
CA ASP A 206 -4.60 4.25 8.89
C ASP A 206 -5.73 5.02 8.22
N ASP A 207 -6.71 4.26 7.75
CA ASP A 207 -7.90 4.69 7.04
C ASP A 207 -8.66 5.81 7.76
N VAL A 208 -8.86 6.93 7.06
CA VAL A 208 -9.71 8.02 7.53
C VAL A 208 -11.13 7.78 7.04
N GLY A 209 -12.05 7.50 7.97
CA GLY A 209 -13.47 7.45 7.69
C GLY A 209 -13.91 8.74 7.00
N SER A 210 -14.85 8.66 6.05
CA SER A 210 -15.28 9.82 5.26
C SER A 210 -16.79 9.98 5.30
N ASP A 211 -17.26 11.22 5.27
CA ASP A 211 -18.68 11.51 5.23
C ASP A 211 -19.32 10.95 3.94
N PRO A 212 -20.44 10.19 4.02
CA PRO A 212 -21.07 9.59 2.84
C PRO A 212 -21.47 10.57 1.74
N THR A 213 -21.71 11.85 2.08
CA THR A 213 -22.13 12.89 1.12
C THR A 213 -21.04 13.27 0.12
N ILE A 214 -19.79 12.87 0.35
CA ILE A 214 -18.70 13.12 -0.60
C ILE A 214 -18.64 12.11 -1.73
N PHE A 215 -19.47 11.06 -1.68
CA PHE A 215 -19.58 10.02 -2.70
C PHE A 215 -20.80 10.27 -3.60
N LEU A 216 -20.81 9.65 -4.80
CA LEU A 216 -21.95 9.78 -5.70
C LEU A 216 -23.20 9.13 -5.06
N PRO A 217 -24.36 9.83 -5.00
CA PRO A 217 -25.57 9.28 -4.40
C PRO A 217 -25.96 7.93 -4.99
N GLY A 218 -26.29 6.97 -4.12
CA GLY A 218 -26.72 5.62 -4.51
C GLY A 218 -25.60 4.65 -4.92
N THR A 219 -24.33 5.07 -4.92
CA THR A 219 -23.21 4.20 -5.30
C THR A 219 -22.51 3.50 -4.13
N VAL A 220 -22.66 4.03 -2.92
CA VAL A 220 -22.07 3.51 -1.70
C VAL A 220 -23.10 3.54 -0.56
N PRO A 221 -22.89 2.78 0.54
CA PRO A 221 -23.77 2.87 1.70
C PRO A 221 -23.85 4.30 2.26
N SER A 222 -25.07 4.74 2.62
CA SER A 222 -25.30 6.07 3.21
C SER A 222 -25.06 6.10 4.72
N ASN A 223 -25.09 4.95 5.39
CA ASN A 223 -24.76 4.86 6.80
C ASN A 223 -23.23 4.86 6.99
N PHE A 224 -22.72 5.75 7.84
CA PHE A 224 -21.28 5.85 8.10
C PHE A 224 -20.64 4.51 8.48
N ARG A 225 -21.25 3.71 9.36
CA ARG A 225 -20.64 2.44 9.82
C ARG A 225 -20.57 1.41 8.69
N GLU A 226 -21.60 1.35 7.86
CA GLU A 226 -21.65 0.45 6.70
C GLU A 226 -20.66 0.88 5.63
N LEU A 227 -20.60 2.19 5.32
CA LEU A 227 -19.64 2.76 4.38
C LEU A 227 -18.20 2.52 4.85
N ASN A 228 -17.92 2.81 6.11
CA ASN A 228 -16.60 2.64 6.71
C ASN A 228 -16.15 1.16 6.63
N ARG A 229 -17.07 0.22 6.87
CA ARG A 229 -16.80 -1.21 6.70
C ARG A 229 -16.61 -1.60 5.24
N PHE A 230 -17.43 -1.07 4.34
CA PHE A 230 -17.34 -1.32 2.91
C PHE A 230 -16.00 -0.87 2.32
N LEU A 231 -15.52 0.30 2.74
CA LEU A 231 -14.28 0.88 2.23
C LEU A 231 -13.01 0.26 2.84
N TYR A 232 -13.03 -0.06 4.14
CA TYR A 232 -11.79 -0.27 4.89
C TYR A 232 -11.73 -1.59 5.66
N TYR A 233 -12.78 -2.42 5.65
CA TYR A 233 -12.68 -3.74 6.29
C TYR A 233 -12.03 -4.74 5.33
N ASP A 234 -10.71 -4.80 5.38
CA ASP A 234 -9.90 -5.61 4.49
C ASP A 234 -8.85 -6.44 5.24
N ARG A 235 -7.96 -7.09 4.48
CA ARG A 235 -6.85 -7.86 5.03
C ARG A 235 -5.73 -6.92 5.45
N ASP A 236 -5.27 -7.07 6.69
CA ASP A 236 -4.04 -6.43 7.14
C ASP A 236 -2.83 -7.05 6.42
N THR A 237 -2.31 -6.27 5.47
CA THR A 237 -1.20 -6.64 4.58
C THR A 237 0.16 -6.61 5.25
N ALA A 238 0.29 -6.00 6.43
CA ALA A 238 1.52 -6.03 7.23
C ALA A 238 1.76 -7.42 7.86
N VAL A 239 0.73 -8.26 7.92
CA VAL A 239 0.81 -9.61 8.49
C VAL A 239 0.85 -10.67 7.38
N PRO A 240 1.96 -11.41 7.22
CA PRO A 240 2.04 -12.49 6.23
C PRO A 240 0.96 -13.56 6.48
N LYS A 241 0.39 -14.10 5.40
CA LYS A 241 -0.62 -15.16 5.50
C LYS A 241 -0.01 -16.48 5.91
N HIS A 242 1.12 -16.83 5.31
CA HIS A 242 1.87 -18.04 5.60
C HIS A 242 3.26 -17.66 6.10
N ARG A 243 3.70 -18.28 7.19
CA ARG A 243 5.06 -18.16 7.68
C ARG A 243 5.55 -19.54 8.11
N VAL A 244 6.62 -20.01 7.50
CA VAL A 244 7.32 -21.23 7.90
C VAL A 244 8.66 -20.82 8.48
N ARG A 245 9.00 -21.33 9.67
CA ARG A 245 10.32 -21.13 10.31
C ARG A 245 10.85 -22.48 10.74
N TRP A 246 12.14 -22.71 10.59
CA TRP A 246 12.74 -23.95 11.04
C TRP A 246 14.17 -23.72 11.51
N ASN A 247 14.62 -24.59 12.38
CA ASN A 247 16.02 -24.76 12.76
C ASN A 247 16.30 -26.26 12.91
N TRP A 248 17.52 -26.66 12.59
CA TRP A 248 17.94 -28.05 12.68
C TRP A 248 19.44 -28.14 12.95
N THR A 249 19.81 -29.25 13.57
CA THR A 249 21.19 -29.68 13.76
C THR A 249 21.27 -31.15 13.38
N TYR A 250 22.14 -31.46 12.44
CA TYR A 250 22.40 -32.82 11.98
C TYR A 250 23.88 -33.13 12.14
N GLU A 251 24.19 -34.18 12.87
CA GLU A 251 25.53 -34.75 12.94
C GLU A 251 25.72 -35.71 11.79
N LEU A 252 26.71 -35.45 10.94
CA LEU A 252 26.97 -36.31 9.79
C LEU A 252 27.35 -37.72 10.29
N PRO A 253 26.88 -38.78 9.61
CA PRO A 253 27.09 -40.15 10.06
C PRO A 253 28.50 -40.71 9.75
N PHE A 254 29.53 -39.86 9.70
CA PHE A 254 30.91 -40.24 9.39
C PHE A 254 31.83 -40.15 10.61
N GLY A 255 32.82 -41.05 10.65
CA GLY A 255 33.90 -41.05 11.64
C GLY A 255 33.82 -42.23 12.60
N LYS A 256 34.75 -42.24 13.56
CA LYS A 256 34.91 -43.31 14.54
C LYS A 256 33.63 -43.52 15.34
N GLY A 257 33.10 -44.75 15.34
CA GLY A 257 31.88 -45.11 16.07
C GLY A 257 30.57 -44.66 15.44
N LYS A 258 30.60 -44.04 14.25
CA LYS A 258 29.40 -43.69 13.46
C LYS A 258 29.10 -44.76 12.39
N PRO A 259 27.91 -44.73 11.75
CA PRO A 259 27.52 -45.72 10.75
C PRO A 259 28.50 -45.83 9.57
N PHE A 260 29.03 -44.71 9.08
CA PHE A 260 30.00 -44.67 7.99
C PHE A 260 31.40 -44.34 8.51
N ALA A 261 32.42 -44.93 7.89
CA ALA A 261 33.82 -44.73 8.28
C ALA A 261 34.11 -45.09 9.76
N ARG A 262 33.36 -46.08 10.30
CA ARG A 262 33.33 -46.47 11.72
C ARG A 262 34.70 -46.79 12.33
N ASN A 263 35.62 -47.31 11.52
CA ASN A 263 36.96 -47.76 11.92
C ASN A 263 38.07 -46.77 11.58
N THR A 264 37.74 -45.54 11.17
CA THR A 264 38.76 -44.52 10.89
C THR A 264 39.55 -44.18 12.15
N ARG A 265 40.88 -44.04 11.99
CA ARG A 265 41.84 -43.74 13.06
C ARG A 265 42.74 -42.60 12.63
N GLY A 266 43.35 -41.91 13.59
CA GLY A 266 44.35 -40.86 13.35
C GLY A 266 43.82 -39.73 12.46
N ILE A 267 44.66 -39.30 11.51
CA ILE A 267 44.42 -38.16 10.61
C ILE A 267 43.14 -38.34 9.79
N LEU A 268 42.82 -39.56 9.34
CA LEU A 268 41.62 -39.81 8.54
C LEU A 268 40.34 -39.52 9.34
N ASN A 269 40.28 -39.90 10.63
CA ASN A 269 39.14 -39.57 11.49
C ASN A 269 39.06 -38.06 11.82
N ALA A 270 40.20 -37.38 11.93
CA ALA A 270 40.22 -35.93 12.11
C ALA A 270 39.67 -35.19 10.88
N ALA A 271 39.87 -35.74 9.68
CA ALA A 271 39.35 -35.16 8.45
C ALA A 271 37.86 -35.46 8.21
N VAL A 272 37.39 -36.67 8.50
CA VAL A 272 36.03 -37.12 8.12
C VAL A 272 35.04 -37.24 9.29
N GLY A 273 35.50 -37.15 10.54
CA GLY A 273 34.68 -37.35 11.73
C GLY A 273 34.23 -36.05 12.39
N GLY A 274 33.10 -36.10 13.12
CA GLY A 274 32.63 -35.00 13.98
C GLY A 274 31.97 -33.83 13.26
N TRP A 275 31.78 -33.92 11.94
CA TRP A 275 31.09 -32.90 11.17
C TRP A 275 29.64 -32.74 11.59
N ARG A 276 29.21 -31.49 11.79
CA ARG A 276 27.83 -31.13 12.12
C ARG A 276 27.36 -30.05 11.16
N LEU A 277 26.16 -30.23 10.65
CA LEU A 277 25.46 -29.24 9.85
C LEU A 277 24.39 -28.61 10.72
N ILE A 278 24.34 -27.29 10.73
CA ILE A 278 23.34 -26.51 11.44
C ILE A 278 22.75 -25.55 10.44
N GLY A 279 21.42 -25.47 10.43
CA GLY A 279 20.72 -24.58 9.53
C GLY A 279 19.47 -24.02 10.18
N ASN A 280 19.09 -22.84 9.75
CA ASN A 280 17.80 -22.27 10.02
C ASN A 280 17.26 -21.59 8.76
N GLY A 281 15.99 -21.28 8.77
CA GLY A 281 15.37 -20.58 7.65
C GLY A 281 14.02 -20.02 8.01
N THR A 282 13.56 -19.11 7.17
CA THR A 282 12.21 -18.56 7.24
C THR A 282 11.70 -18.30 5.83
N ILE A 283 10.48 -18.76 5.57
CA ILE A 283 9.74 -18.47 4.34
C ILE A 283 8.46 -17.75 4.75
N VAL A 284 8.16 -16.66 4.07
CA VAL A 284 6.93 -15.89 4.26
C VAL A 284 6.22 -15.74 2.94
N SER A 285 4.88 -15.83 2.95
CA SER A 285 4.08 -15.47 1.79
C SER A 285 4.11 -13.97 1.58
N THR A 286 4.10 -13.55 0.32
CA THR A 286 3.81 -12.17 -0.08
C THR A 286 2.37 -12.04 -0.56
N TRP A 287 1.92 -10.81 -0.76
CA TRP A 287 0.62 -10.48 -1.34
C TRP A 287 0.84 -9.50 -2.50
N TYR A 288 -0.14 -9.43 -3.38
CA TYR A 288 -0.18 -8.47 -4.48
C TYR A 288 -1.58 -7.87 -4.50
N THR A 289 -1.68 -6.55 -4.64
CA THR A 289 -2.94 -5.87 -4.92
C THR A 289 -3.02 -5.53 -6.39
N MET A 290 -4.25 -5.41 -6.88
CA MET A 290 -4.49 -4.77 -8.17
C MET A 290 -3.97 -3.32 -8.11
N PRO A 291 -3.51 -2.75 -9.23
CA PRO A 291 -3.21 -1.33 -9.30
C PRO A 291 -4.42 -0.48 -8.89
N THR A 292 -4.17 0.74 -8.42
CA THR A 292 -5.24 1.68 -7.99
C THR A 292 -5.26 2.95 -8.85
N ASN A 293 -4.52 2.94 -9.97
CA ASN A 293 -4.30 4.10 -10.83
C ASN A 293 -4.99 3.98 -12.19
N ASN A 294 -5.76 2.92 -12.44
CA ASN A 294 -6.45 2.65 -13.70
C ASN A 294 -7.94 2.43 -13.43
N TRP A 295 -8.83 3.11 -14.16
CA TRP A 295 -10.26 3.15 -13.84
C TRP A 295 -11.16 2.71 -14.99
N GLY A 296 -10.57 2.11 -16.04
CA GLY A 296 -11.29 1.51 -17.15
C GLY A 296 -11.75 0.08 -16.84
N GLU A 297 -11.75 -0.76 -17.87
CA GLU A 297 -12.14 -2.17 -17.78
C GLU A 297 -11.26 -2.94 -16.76
N ILE A 298 -11.91 -3.73 -15.91
CA ILE A 298 -11.27 -4.61 -14.93
C ILE A 298 -11.41 -6.06 -15.41
N GLY A 299 -10.28 -6.73 -15.59
CA GLY A 299 -10.17 -8.14 -15.98
C GLY A 299 -9.77 -9.05 -14.82
N ASN A 300 -9.54 -10.33 -15.12
CA ASN A 300 -9.06 -11.30 -14.13
C ASN A 300 -7.61 -11.00 -13.73
N PHE A 301 -7.32 -10.99 -12.43
CA PHE A 301 -5.94 -10.85 -11.94
C PHE A 301 -5.21 -12.19 -11.96
N GLU A 302 -4.09 -12.25 -12.69
CA GLU A 302 -3.29 -13.47 -12.86
C GLU A 302 -1.83 -13.22 -12.42
N VAL A 303 -1.31 -14.11 -11.57
CA VAL A 303 0.10 -14.11 -11.15
C VAL A 303 0.84 -15.24 -11.85
N TYR A 304 1.76 -14.87 -12.74
CA TYR A 304 2.58 -15.83 -13.50
C TYR A 304 3.89 -16.18 -12.78
N GLY A 305 4.40 -15.30 -11.90
CA GLY A 305 5.68 -15.48 -11.22
C GLY A 305 6.86 -15.56 -12.20
N LYS A 306 7.58 -16.70 -12.20
CA LYS A 306 8.72 -16.96 -13.11
C LYS A 306 8.36 -17.80 -14.34
N SER A 307 7.08 -18.05 -14.59
CA SER A 307 6.66 -18.93 -15.70
C SER A 307 6.73 -18.26 -17.08
N ARG A 308 6.63 -16.92 -17.14
CA ARG A 308 6.60 -16.14 -18.38
C ARG A 308 7.83 -15.25 -18.47
N LYS A 309 8.78 -15.60 -19.35
CA LYS A 309 9.95 -14.76 -19.65
C LYS A 309 9.53 -13.62 -20.57
N ILE A 310 10.01 -12.43 -20.27
CA ILE A 310 9.86 -11.25 -21.13
C ILE A 310 11.21 -10.58 -21.34
N LEU A 311 11.28 -9.75 -22.36
CA LEU A 311 12.40 -8.85 -22.58
C LEU A 311 11.87 -7.42 -22.60
N ASP A 312 12.34 -6.58 -21.68
CA ASP A 312 11.96 -5.17 -21.59
C ASP A 312 13.08 -4.30 -22.17
N CYS A 313 12.84 -3.73 -23.34
CA CYS A 313 13.77 -2.86 -24.06
C CYS A 313 13.31 -1.40 -24.06
N ARG A 314 12.36 -1.00 -23.19
CA ARG A 314 11.81 0.37 -23.18
C ARG A 314 12.82 1.48 -22.90
N ASN A 315 14.00 1.13 -22.37
CA ASN A 315 15.09 2.07 -22.13
C ASN A 315 15.94 2.34 -23.38
N THR A 316 15.74 1.63 -24.50
CA THR A 316 16.43 1.93 -25.76
C THR A 316 16.03 3.33 -26.23
N PRO A 317 16.99 4.26 -26.43
CA PRO A 317 16.67 5.60 -26.92
C PRO A 317 15.95 5.58 -28.26
N ALA A 318 14.95 6.45 -28.44
CA ALA A 318 14.23 6.56 -29.71
C ALA A 318 15.16 6.91 -30.88
N THR A 319 16.25 7.64 -30.60
CA THR A 319 17.27 8.07 -31.58
C THR A 319 18.38 7.03 -31.83
N ALA A 320 18.38 5.89 -31.13
CA ALA A 320 19.39 4.87 -31.31
C ALA A 320 19.33 4.26 -32.72
N SER A 321 20.50 4.12 -33.37
CA SER A 321 20.62 3.53 -34.70
C SER A 321 21.63 2.39 -34.78
N ASP A 322 22.49 2.26 -33.78
CA ASP A 322 23.44 1.15 -33.67
C ASP A 322 22.85 0.05 -32.77
N PRO A 323 22.87 -1.24 -33.18
CA PRO A 323 22.43 -2.35 -32.34
C PRO A 323 23.10 -2.41 -30.95
N ARG A 324 24.29 -1.83 -30.79
CA ARG A 324 25.00 -1.74 -29.50
C ARG A 324 24.30 -0.81 -28.51
N ASP A 325 23.42 0.07 -28.97
CA ASP A 325 22.65 1.00 -28.15
C ASP A 325 21.36 0.40 -27.59
N GLU A 326 21.00 -0.84 -27.96
CA GLU A 326 19.84 -1.53 -27.41
C GLU A 326 19.98 -1.78 -25.91
N ARG A 327 19.00 -1.32 -25.12
CA ARG A 327 19.00 -1.42 -23.66
C ARG A 327 17.87 -2.34 -23.19
N CYS A 328 18.11 -3.64 -23.33
CA CYS A 328 17.14 -4.68 -22.97
C CYS A 328 17.47 -5.35 -21.65
N ILE A 329 16.46 -5.54 -20.80
CA ILE A 329 16.54 -6.26 -19.53
C ILE A 329 15.69 -7.53 -19.63
N ALA A 330 16.33 -8.69 -19.47
CA ALA A 330 15.61 -9.96 -19.38
C ALA A 330 14.91 -10.05 -18.03
N GLY A 331 13.62 -10.39 -18.05
CA GLY A 331 12.79 -10.45 -16.86
C GLY A 331 11.71 -11.52 -16.95
N TYR A 332 10.83 -11.51 -15.95
CA TYR A 332 9.63 -12.33 -15.96
C TYR A 332 8.42 -11.42 -15.82
N LEU A 333 7.38 -11.67 -16.60
CA LEU A 333 6.08 -11.04 -16.42
C LEU A 333 5.49 -11.61 -15.13
N TRP A 334 5.54 -10.85 -14.04
CA TRP A 334 5.18 -11.38 -12.73
C TRP A 334 3.67 -11.54 -12.56
N TYR A 335 2.89 -10.57 -13.07
CA TYR A 335 1.44 -10.55 -13.12
C TYR A 335 0.97 -9.77 -14.36
N ASN A 336 -0.31 -9.88 -14.72
CA ASN A 336 -0.89 -9.22 -15.89
C ASN A 336 -1.25 -7.73 -15.64
N GLY A 337 -0.27 -6.88 -15.36
CA GLY A 337 -0.48 -5.43 -15.24
C GLY A 337 -0.83 -4.74 -16.57
N TYR A 338 -1.24 -3.48 -16.56
CA TYR A 338 -1.41 -2.77 -17.84
C TYR A 338 -0.06 -2.57 -18.55
N ILE A 339 0.05 -3.01 -19.80
CA ILE A 339 1.14 -2.67 -20.71
C ILE A 339 0.49 -2.05 -21.95
N SER A 340 0.85 -0.80 -22.24
CA SER A 340 0.30 -0.08 -23.39
C SER A 340 0.65 -0.77 -24.71
N GLU A 341 -0.34 -0.89 -25.59
CA GLU A 341 -0.16 -1.43 -26.95
C GLU A 341 0.92 -0.66 -27.74
N ARG A 342 1.18 0.62 -27.40
CA ARG A 342 2.25 1.42 -27.99
C ARG A 342 3.64 0.79 -27.85
N VAL A 343 3.87 0.06 -26.75
CA VAL A 343 5.18 -0.50 -26.41
C VAL A 343 5.23 -2.01 -26.58
N ILE A 344 4.13 -2.69 -26.93
CA ILE A 344 4.14 -4.13 -27.14
C ILE A 344 4.81 -4.45 -28.47
N ASN A 345 5.88 -5.25 -28.45
CA ASN A 345 6.68 -5.64 -29.62
C ASN A 345 7.16 -4.44 -30.48
N SER A 346 7.32 -3.27 -29.85
CA SER A 346 7.63 -2.01 -30.53
C SER A 346 9.11 -1.92 -30.91
N HIS A 347 9.37 -1.33 -32.08
CA HIS A 347 10.71 -1.01 -32.56
C HIS A 347 10.77 0.48 -32.91
N ASN A 348 11.96 1.08 -32.81
CA ASN A 348 12.19 2.45 -33.26
C ASN A 348 12.35 2.52 -34.80
N ASP A 349 12.54 3.72 -35.34
CA ASP A 349 12.66 3.95 -36.79
C ASP A 349 13.85 3.22 -37.43
N ALA A 350 14.91 2.94 -36.65
CA ALA A 350 16.07 2.17 -37.09
C ALA A 350 15.87 0.64 -36.98
N GLY A 351 14.69 0.18 -36.56
CA GLY A 351 14.37 -1.23 -36.37
C GLY A 351 14.94 -1.85 -35.09
N LEU A 352 15.45 -1.05 -34.16
CA LEU A 352 15.93 -1.52 -32.85
C LEU A 352 14.77 -1.68 -31.87
N ARG A 353 14.88 -2.64 -30.97
CA ARG A 353 13.85 -2.94 -29.96
C ARG A 353 13.74 -1.81 -28.94
N ASN A 354 12.54 -1.23 -28.80
CA ASN A 354 12.24 -0.18 -27.80
C ASN A 354 10.96 -0.47 -26.98
N GLY A 355 10.48 -1.72 -27.01
CA GLY A 355 9.26 -2.16 -26.36
C GLY A 355 9.42 -3.31 -25.37
N VAL A 356 8.29 -3.93 -25.01
CA VAL A 356 8.20 -5.17 -24.23
C VAL A 356 7.88 -6.33 -25.16
N PHE A 357 8.67 -7.40 -25.06
CA PHE A 357 8.60 -8.56 -25.94
C PHE A 357 8.38 -9.86 -25.15
N GLY A 358 7.79 -10.85 -25.83
CA GLY A 358 7.54 -12.17 -25.24
C GLY A 358 6.30 -12.24 -24.36
N LEU A 359 5.38 -11.28 -24.50
CA LEU A 359 4.06 -11.35 -23.87
C LEU A 359 3.23 -12.51 -24.45
N PRO A 360 2.33 -13.13 -23.67
CA PRO A 360 1.38 -14.11 -24.19
C PRO A 360 0.55 -13.54 -25.35
N GLU A 361 0.23 -14.34 -26.37
CA GLU A 361 -0.57 -13.90 -27.51
C GLU A 361 -1.95 -13.37 -27.10
N ASN A 362 -2.51 -13.90 -26.02
CA ASN A 362 -3.78 -13.51 -25.42
C ASN A 362 -3.60 -12.67 -24.15
N TYR A 363 -2.54 -11.86 -24.07
CA TYR A 363 -2.29 -11.02 -22.92
C TYR A 363 -3.47 -10.10 -22.61
N GLN A 364 -4.08 -10.26 -21.44
CA GLN A 364 -5.17 -9.42 -20.96
C GLN A 364 -4.74 -8.79 -19.63
N PRO A 365 -4.63 -7.46 -19.57
CA PRO A 365 -4.30 -6.79 -18.32
C PRO A 365 -5.47 -6.90 -17.33
N ALA A 366 -5.17 -7.08 -16.05
CA ALA A 366 -6.15 -7.13 -14.97
C ALA A 366 -6.93 -5.81 -14.82
N GLN A 367 -6.36 -4.71 -15.30
CA GLN A 367 -6.97 -3.38 -15.21
C GLN A 367 -6.40 -2.49 -16.31
N LYS A 368 -7.26 -1.69 -16.94
CA LYS A 368 -6.86 -0.75 -18.00
C LYS A 368 -7.18 0.69 -17.59
N PRO A 369 -6.45 1.68 -18.12
CA PRO A 369 -6.93 3.06 -18.06
C PRO A 369 -8.27 3.18 -18.80
N ILE A 370 -9.03 4.25 -18.54
CA ILE A 370 -10.32 4.50 -19.23
C ILE A 370 -10.12 4.56 -20.74
N HIS A 371 -9.02 5.18 -21.18
CA HIS A 371 -8.64 5.28 -22.58
C HIS A 371 -7.33 4.51 -22.81
N PRO A 372 -7.35 3.17 -22.98
CA PRO A 372 -6.15 2.42 -23.30
C PRO A 372 -5.65 2.76 -24.71
N TRP A 373 -4.32 2.71 -24.93
CA TRP A 373 -3.79 2.78 -26.29
C TRP A 373 -4.40 1.65 -27.14
N PRO A 374 -5.05 1.95 -28.28
CA PRO A 374 -5.71 0.94 -29.09
C PRO A 374 -4.68 0.14 -29.88
N LYS A 375 -5.03 -1.10 -30.23
CA LYS A 375 -4.20 -1.91 -31.13
C LYS A 375 -4.03 -1.18 -32.46
N ASN A 376 -2.78 -1.00 -32.90
CA ASN A 376 -2.39 -0.20 -34.08
C ASN A 376 -2.70 1.32 -33.96
N GLY A 377 -2.92 1.85 -32.75
CA GLY A 377 -3.10 3.29 -32.52
C GLY A 377 -1.87 4.09 -32.92
N LYS A 378 -2.10 5.30 -33.41
CA LYS A 378 -1.05 6.22 -33.88
C LYS A 378 -1.05 7.50 -33.05
N THR A 379 0.09 8.14 -32.96
CA THR A 379 0.23 9.47 -32.33
C THR A 379 -0.53 10.57 -33.08
N THR A 380 -0.94 10.31 -34.32
CA THR A 380 -1.74 11.20 -35.16
C THR A 380 -3.25 11.03 -35.00
N ASP A 381 -3.70 10.04 -34.23
CA ASP A 381 -5.12 9.83 -33.99
C ASP A 381 -5.71 11.04 -33.25
N LEU A 382 -6.95 11.42 -33.57
CA LEU A 382 -7.59 12.63 -33.00
C LEU A 382 -7.56 12.63 -31.45
N ASN A 383 -7.67 11.45 -30.84
CA ASN A 383 -7.71 11.28 -29.39
C ASN A 383 -6.39 10.72 -28.83
N ALA A 384 -5.28 10.81 -29.58
CA ALA A 384 -4.01 10.23 -29.15
C ALA A 384 -3.48 10.80 -27.82
N ASN A 385 -3.85 12.05 -27.51
CA ASN A 385 -3.51 12.71 -26.25
C ASN A 385 -4.22 12.09 -25.03
N ASP A 386 -5.34 11.40 -25.25
CA ASP A 386 -6.11 10.75 -24.18
C ASP A 386 -5.68 9.31 -23.94
N TYR A 387 -4.95 8.69 -24.88
CA TYR A 387 -4.51 7.31 -24.75
C TYR A 387 -3.58 7.13 -23.55
N ASP A 388 -3.71 5.95 -22.92
CA ASP A 388 -3.08 5.57 -21.66
C ASP A 388 -3.46 6.45 -20.45
N THR A 389 -4.61 7.16 -20.51
CA THR A 389 -5.08 8.02 -19.42
C THR A 389 -6.45 7.62 -18.86
N ASN A 390 -6.78 8.13 -17.67
CA ASN A 390 -8.11 8.06 -17.07
C ASN A 390 -8.87 9.39 -17.20
N VAL A 391 -8.54 10.20 -18.21
CA VAL A 391 -9.26 11.45 -18.46
C VAL A 391 -10.72 11.11 -18.78
N VAL A 392 -11.64 11.91 -18.26
CA VAL A 392 -13.06 11.87 -18.59
C VAL A 392 -13.49 13.29 -18.87
N TYR A 393 -14.14 13.50 -20.01
CA TYR A 393 -14.74 14.78 -20.37
C TYR A 393 -16.17 14.83 -19.84
N LEU A 394 -16.53 15.92 -19.15
CA LEU A 394 -17.85 16.14 -18.55
C LEU A 394 -18.55 17.34 -19.17
#